data_AF-A0A6I7QZA2-F1
#
_entry.id   AF-A0A6I7QZA2-F1
#
_cell.length_a   1.000
_cell.length_b   1.000
_cell.length_c   1.000
_cell.angle_alpha   90.00
_cell.angle_beta   90.00
_cell.angle_gamma   90.00
#
_symmetry.space_group_name_H-M   'P 1'
#
loop_
_entity.id
_entity.type
_entity.pdbx_description
1 polymer ?
#
loop_
_entity_poly.entity_id
_entity_poly.type
_entity_poly.pdbx_seq_one_letter_code
_entity_poly.pdbx_strand_id
1 'polypeptide(L)'
;MIHVYYCNFSAILKFRFIFVLIFIILLLIHKQMSSFKELSQNPWFRMFSFLALLLLPYLFWQLILLFGENGGFFHSKFGIDISTDNFFGSFWKKTTLLIGTFFVNISVPLVHLFGYTTFSYDNVIGLEGHVGWLVTRDCLGIGSFVIFLSLILAYPAPMKLKAIFGVAGFFMILFLNVLRIVLLTIGEKDFPDSLDFLHYNAFRVIVFGAIFLTWGLFFYMIKKYEKA
;
A
#
# COMPACT_ATOMS: atom_id res chain seq x y z
N MET A 1 -18.58 -0.51 -20.54
CA MET A 1 -18.35 0.85 -20.02
C MET A 1 -17.49 0.69 -18.77
N ILE A 2 -16.20 1.04 -18.82
CA ILE A 2 -15.27 0.79 -17.70
C ILE A 2 -15.48 1.91 -16.68
N HIS A 3 -16.13 1.61 -15.55
CA HIS A 3 -16.24 2.56 -14.44
C HIS A 3 -14.93 2.58 -13.65
N VAL A 4 -14.06 3.54 -13.96
CA VAL A 4 -12.86 3.84 -13.18
C VAL A 4 -13.26 4.77 -12.04
N TYR A 5 -13.43 4.23 -10.83
CA TYR A 5 -13.68 5.02 -9.63
C TYR A 5 -12.36 5.64 -9.13
N TYR A 6 -12.21 6.94 -9.31
CA TYR A 6 -11.16 7.71 -8.65
C TYR A 6 -11.53 7.88 -7.17
N CYS A 7 -10.70 7.38 -6.26
CA CYS A 7 -10.86 7.62 -4.83
C CYS A 7 -10.63 9.12 -4.54
N ASN A 8 -11.72 9.87 -4.32
CA ASN A 8 -11.65 11.28 -3.97
C ASN A 8 -11.29 11.43 -2.47
N PHE A 9 -10.00 11.57 -2.20
CA PHE A 9 -9.43 11.61 -0.85
C PHE A 9 -9.35 13.05 -0.30
N SER A 10 -10.48 13.76 -0.28
CA SER A 10 -10.59 15.15 0.18
C SER A 10 -10.42 15.34 1.70
N ALA A 11 -10.48 14.28 2.51
CA ALA A 11 -10.54 14.39 3.97
C ALA A 11 -9.19 14.67 4.66
N ILE A 12 -8.04 14.40 4.03
CA ILE A 12 -6.72 14.46 4.69
C ILE A 12 -6.00 15.80 4.54
N LEU A 13 -6.48 16.70 3.69
CA LEU A 13 -5.89 18.04 3.52
C LEU A 13 -6.16 19.02 4.68
N LYS A 14 -7.01 18.69 5.65
CA LYS A 14 -7.30 19.56 6.81
C LYS A 14 -6.25 19.49 7.94
N PHE A 15 -5.23 18.62 7.83
CA PHE A 15 -4.28 18.35 8.92
C PHE A 15 -2.90 19.05 8.78
N ARG A 16 -2.82 20.16 8.05
CA ARG A 16 -1.54 20.89 7.81
C ARG A 16 -0.91 21.45 9.10
N PHE A 17 -1.70 21.72 10.14
CA PHE A 17 -1.21 22.25 11.42
C PHE A 17 -0.69 21.18 12.39
N ILE A 18 -1.12 19.92 12.26
CA ILE A 18 -0.69 18.84 13.16
C ILE A 18 0.78 18.49 12.93
N PHE A 19 1.25 18.50 11.68
CA PHE A 19 2.63 18.15 11.35
C PHE A 19 3.67 19.13 11.90
N VAL A 20 3.36 20.43 11.89
CA VAL A 20 4.22 21.47 12.47
C VAL A 20 4.29 21.32 13.99
N LEU A 21 3.15 21.02 14.62
CA LEU A 21 3.08 20.79 16.07
C LEU A 21 3.87 19.54 16.49
N ILE A 22 3.78 18.45 15.73
CA ILE A 22 4.55 17.22 15.94
C ILE A 22 6.06 17.47 15.80
N PHE A 23 6.48 18.21 14.78
CA PHE A 23 7.89 18.53 14.58
C PHE A 23 8.46 19.38 15.72
N ILE A 24 7.70 20.37 16.21
CA ILE A 24 8.10 21.19 17.37
C ILE A 24 8.19 20.33 18.64
N ILE A 25 7.25 19.43 18.88
CA ILE A 25 7.27 18.50 20.02
C ILE A 25 8.50 17.58 19.95
N LEU A 26 8.86 17.07 18.76
CA LEU A 26 10.06 16.25 18.58
C LEU A 26 11.36 17.01 18.83
N LEU A 27 11.45 18.29 18.44
CA LEU A 27 12.60 19.15 18.75
C LEU A 27 12.73 19.43 20.26
N LEU A 28 11.60 19.59 20.95
CA LEU A 28 11.58 19.77 22.40
C LEU A 28 12.01 18.48 23.13
N ILE A 29 11.61 17.31 22.61
CA ILE A 29 12.00 15.98 23.12
C ILE A 29 13.50 15.71 22.88
N HIS A 30 14.07 16.15 21.74
CA HIS A 30 15.50 16.01 21.44
C HIS A 30 16.39 16.72 22.46
N LYS A 31 15.92 17.83 23.05
CA LYS A 31 16.69 18.59 24.05
C LYS A 31 16.91 17.83 25.37
N GLN A 32 16.24 16.70 25.59
CA GLN A 32 16.13 16.04 26.89
C GLN A 32 16.74 14.62 26.98
N MET A 33 17.14 13.98 25.88
CA MET A 33 17.63 12.59 25.90
C MET A 33 19.01 12.45 25.24
N SER A 34 19.98 11.94 26.00
CA SER A 34 21.39 11.87 25.62
C SER A 34 21.80 10.59 24.87
N SER A 35 20.90 9.64 24.65
CA SER A 35 21.19 8.37 23.96
C SER A 35 20.05 7.91 23.01
N PHE A 36 20.41 7.51 21.78
CA PHE A 36 19.47 6.98 20.78
C PHE A 36 18.71 5.74 21.27
N LYS A 37 19.32 4.93 22.13
CA LYS A 37 18.70 3.73 22.70
C LYS A 37 17.52 4.09 23.59
N GLU A 38 17.67 5.10 24.45
CA GLU A 38 16.59 5.61 25.32
C GLU A 38 15.47 6.27 24.50
N LEU A 39 15.85 7.07 23.49
CA LEU A 39 14.90 7.71 22.58
C LEU A 39 14.03 6.67 21.85
N SER A 40 14.64 5.59 21.36
CA SER A 40 13.93 4.51 20.64
C SER A 40 12.92 3.72 21.49
N GLN A 41 13.09 3.72 22.82
CA GLN A 41 12.20 3.03 23.75
C GLN A 41 10.96 3.87 24.10
N ASN A 42 11.02 5.19 23.94
CA ASN A 42 9.91 6.09 24.23
C ASN A 42 8.68 5.78 23.34
N PRO A 43 7.47 5.55 23.90
CA PRO A 43 6.25 5.28 23.13
C PRO A 43 5.91 6.38 22.09
N TRP A 44 6.09 7.65 22.46
CA TRP A 44 5.82 8.78 21.56
C TRP A 44 6.77 8.81 20.38
N PHE A 45 8.07 8.58 20.62
CA PHE A 45 9.06 8.52 19.56
C PHE A 45 8.75 7.42 18.55
N ARG A 46 8.34 6.23 19.01
CA ARG A 46 7.92 5.12 18.15
C ARG A 46 6.70 5.46 17.31
N MET A 47 5.70 6.11 17.92
CA MET A 47 4.52 6.56 17.20
C MET A 47 4.87 7.60 16.13
N PHE A 48 5.69 8.60 16.45
CA PHE A 48 6.11 9.60 15.48
C PHE A 48 7.01 9.03 14.38
N SER A 49 7.87 8.06 14.71
CA SER A 49 8.68 7.35 13.74
C SER A 49 7.80 6.52 12.79
N PHE A 50 6.78 5.83 13.30
CA PHE A 50 5.80 5.14 12.48
C PHE A 50 5.06 6.11 11.54
N LEU A 51 4.57 7.23 12.07
CA LEU A 51 3.90 8.24 11.27
C LEU A 51 4.83 8.83 10.20
N ALA A 52 6.09 9.13 10.53
CA ALA A 52 7.06 9.61 9.57
C ALA A 52 7.37 8.57 8.48
N LEU A 53 7.58 7.30 8.86
CA LEU A 53 7.81 6.19 7.93
C LEU A 53 6.62 5.92 7.02
N LEU A 54 5.40 6.22 7.46
CA LEU A 54 4.18 6.11 6.65
C LEU A 54 4.01 7.32 5.73
N LEU A 55 4.25 8.52 6.25
CA LEU A 55 3.90 9.77 5.57
C LEU A 55 5.00 10.27 4.64
N LEU A 56 6.28 10.07 4.93
CA LEU A 56 7.35 10.53 4.06
C LEU A 56 7.29 9.89 2.67
N PRO A 57 7.11 8.55 2.53
CA PRO A 57 6.92 7.95 1.21
C PRO A 57 5.67 8.48 0.49
N TYR A 58 4.59 8.71 1.23
CA TYR A 58 3.35 9.27 0.69
C TYR A 58 3.52 10.73 0.23
N LEU A 59 4.17 11.58 1.03
CA LEU A 59 4.43 12.98 0.70
C LEU A 59 5.42 13.10 -0.46
N PHE A 60 6.44 12.23 -0.49
CA PHE A 60 7.36 12.12 -1.61
C PHE A 60 6.61 11.73 -2.89
N TRP A 61 5.69 10.76 -2.80
CA TRP A 61 4.82 10.38 -3.91
C TRP A 61 3.93 11.53 -4.39
N GLN A 62 3.31 12.27 -3.46
CA GLN A 62 2.51 13.44 -3.78
C GLN A 62 3.34 14.57 -4.42
N LEU A 63 4.60 14.74 -3.97
CA LEU A 63 5.52 15.68 -4.58
C LEU A 63 5.84 15.30 -6.03
N ILE A 64 6.09 14.02 -6.30
CA ILE A 64 6.28 13.53 -7.67
C ILE A 64 5.02 13.81 -8.51
N LEU A 65 3.82 13.53 -7.99
CA LEU A 65 2.58 13.78 -8.73
C LEU A 65 2.34 15.26 -9.02
N LEU A 66 2.68 16.16 -8.09
CA LEU A 66 2.66 17.61 -8.32
C LEU A 66 3.52 18.01 -9.53
N PHE A 67 4.59 17.26 -9.81
CA PHE A 67 5.49 17.47 -10.95
C PHE A 67 5.29 16.45 -12.10
N GLY A 68 4.39 15.46 -11.99
CA GLY A 68 4.56 14.17 -12.69
C GLY A 68 3.32 13.51 -13.30
N GLU A 69 2.11 13.98 -13.07
CA GLU A 69 0.95 13.61 -13.89
C GLU A 69 0.24 14.91 -14.32
N ASN A 70 0.39 15.27 -15.60
CA ASN A 70 -0.24 16.43 -16.26
C ASN A 70 0.00 17.80 -15.61
N GLY A 71 1.05 17.96 -14.80
CA GLY A 71 1.30 19.21 -14.08
C GLY A 71 0.07 19.67 -13.31
N GLY A 72 -0.70 18.78 -12.68
CA GLY A 72 -2.07 19.06 -12.21
C GLY A 72 -2.27 20.36 -11.40
N PHE A 73 -1.25 20.85 -10.70
CA PHE A 73 -1.26 22.20 -10.09
C PHE A 73 -1.00 23.34 -11.08
N PHE A 74 0.00 23.20 -11.96
CA PHE A 74 0.36 24.22 -12.96
C PHE A 74 -0.62 24.29 -14.13
N HIS A 75 -1.15 23.14 -14.58
CA HIS A 75 -2.22 23.06 -15.56
C HIS A 75 -3.52 23.66 -15.01
N SER A 76 -3.96 23.26 -13.80
CA SER A 76 -5.22 23.78 -13.22
C SER A 76 -5.17 25.22 -12.75
N LYS A 77 -4.00 25.72 -12.29
CA LYS A 77 -3.87 27.05 -11.68
C LYS A 77 -3.23 28.10 -12.59
N PHE A 78 -2.36 27.68 -13.51
CA PHE A 78 -1.61 28.59 -14.38
C PHE A 78 -1.84 28.32 -15.87
N GLY A 79 -2.61 27.29 -16.26
CA GLY A 79 -2.83 26.94 -17.66
C GLY A 79 -1.55 26.54 -18.39
N ILE A 80 -0.49 26.20 -17.66
CA ILE A 80 0.80 25.80 -18.23
C ILE A 80 0.78 24.29 -18.37
N ASP A 81 0.64 23.82 -19.60
CA ASP A 81 0.90 22.43 -19.97
C ASP A 81 2.40 22.15 -19.89
N ILE A 82 2.85 21.71 -18.72
CA ILE A 82 4.13 21.02 -18.59
C ILE A 82 3.89 19.59 -19.10
N SER A 83 3.65 19.46 -20.41
CA SER A 83 3.47 18.19 -21.09
C SER A 83 4.77 17.44 -20.98
N THR A 84 4.79 16.49 -20.08
CA THR A 84 5.95 15.65 -19.94
C THR A 84 5.51 14.26 -19.56
N ASP A 85 5.76 13.35 -20.49
CA ASP A 85 6.19 11.99 -20.20
C ASP A 85 7.49 12.03 -19.38
N ASN A 86 7.44 12.68 -18.22
CA ASN A 86 8.55 12.81 -17.30
C ASN A 86 9.02 11.42 -16.93
N PHE A 87 10.33 11.26 -16.76
CA PHE A 87 10.95 10.00 -16.35
C PHE A 87 10.15 9.29 -15.25
N PHE A 88 9.68 10.02 -14.24
CA PHE A 88 8.88 9.48 -13.14
C PHE A 88 7.48 8.99 -13.54
N GLY A 89 6.75 9.70 -14.39
CA GLY A 89 5.43 9.29 -14.87
C GLY A 89 5.53 8.04 -15.75
N SER A 90 6.47 8.05 -16.69
CA SER A 90 6.78 6.90 -17.56
C SER A 90 7.26 5.69 -16.77
N PHE A 91 8.18 5.90 -15.82
CA PHE A 91 8.64 4.88 -14.89
C PHE A 91 7.47 4.31 -14.11
N TRP A 92 6.63 5.17 -13.51
CA TRP A 92 5.52 4.71 -12.68
C TRP A 92 4.45 3.94 -13.46
N LYS A 93 4.09 4.41 -14.66
CA LYS A 93 3.16 3.71 -15.55
C LYS A 93 3.72 2.33 -15.91
N LYS A 94 5.00 2.26 -16.30
CA LYS A 94 5.68 1.00 -16.62
C LYS A 94 5.76 0.08 -15.42
N THR A 95 6.08 0.59 -14.24
CA THR A 95 6.16 -0.22 -13.01
C THR A 95 4.78 -0.74 -12.59
N THR A 96 3.74 0.10 -12.63
CA THR A 96 2.35 -0.33 -12.36
C THR A 96 1.91 -1.41 -13.33
N LEU A 97 2.23 -1.24 -14.62
CA LEU A 97 1.96 -2.23 -15.66
C LEU A 97 2.71 -3.54 -15.38
N LEU A 98 4.02 -3.49 -15.15
CA LEU A 98 4.84 -4.68 -14.87
C LEU A 98 4.36 -5.45 -13.64
N ILE A 99 4.08 -4.75 -12.53
CA ILE A 99 3.58 -5.39 -11.32
C ILE A 99 2.16 -5.92 -11.56
N GLY A 100 1.29 -5.16 -12.22
CA GLY A 100 -0.07 -5.59 -12.57
C GLY A 100 -0.06 -6.87 -13.41
N THR A 101 0.76 -6.92 -14.45
CA THR A 101 0.95 -8.11 -15.30
C THR A 101 1.49 -9.29 -14.50
N PHE A 102 2.42 -9.05 -13.57
CA PHE A 102 2.90 -10.09 -12.67
C PHE A 102 1.76 -10.70 -11.82
N PHE A 103 0.88 -9.87 -11.26
CA PHE A 103 -0.29 -10.34 -10.51
C PHE A 103 -1.29 -11.10 -11.40
N VAL A 104 -1.55 -10.61 -12.62
CA VAL A 104 -2.42 -11.29 -13.59
C VAL A 104 -1.85 -12.67 -13.94
N ASN A 105 -0.56 -12.76 -14.27
CA ASN A 105 0.09 -14.02 -14.63
C ASN A 105 0.05 -15.06 -13.51
N ILE A 106 0.11 -14.65 -12.24
CA ILE A 106 -0.07 -15.55 -11.10
C ILE A 106 -1.54 -15.94 -10.93
N SER A 107 -2.47 -15.02 -11.19
CA SER A 107 -3.90 -15.24 -10.95
C SER A 107 -4.56 -16.14 -12.00
N VAL A 108 -4.17 -16.04 -13.27
CA VAL A 108 -4.71 -16.85 -14.38
C VAL A 108 -4.72 -18.36 -14.09
N PRO A 109 -3.59 -19.02 -13.77
CA PRO A 109 -3.60 -20.46 -13.51
C PRO A 109 -4.40 -20.83 -12.27
N LEU A 110 -4.51 -19.93 -11.28
CA LEU A 110 -5.35 -20.16 -10.11
C LEU A 110 -6.83 -20.12 -10.47
N VAL A 111 -7.26 -19.20 -11.35
CA VAL A 111 -8.64 -19.17 -11.85
C VAL A 111 -8.96 -20.42 -12.68
N HIS A 112 -8.01 -20.90 -13.50
CA HIS A 112 -8.17 -22.17 -14.24
C HIS A 112 -8.28 -23.38 -13.32
N LEU A 113 -7.57 -23.38 -12.20
CA LEU A 113 -7.68 -24.42 -11.19
C LEU A 113 -9.10 -24.54 -10.61
N PHE A 114 -9.85 -23.43 -10.57
CA PHE A 114 -11.27 -23.42 -10.17
C PHE A 114 -12.24 -23.79 -11.30
N GLY A 115 -11.75 -24.15 -12.49
CA GLY A 115 -12.56 -24.63 -13.62
C GLY A 115 -13.09 -23.55 -14.55
N TYR A 116 -12.58 -22.32 -14.46
CA TYR A 116 -13.00 -21.21 -15.32
C TYR A 116 -11.97 -20.96 -16.44
N THR A 117 -12.43 -20.56 -17.62
CA THR A 117 -11.55 -20.06 -18.69
C THR A 117 -11.40 -18.55 -18.59
N THR A 118 -10.22 -18.03 -18.91
CA THR A 118 -9.88 -16.61 -18.75
C THR A 118 -9.32 -16.03 -20.03
N PHE A 119 -9.56 -14.74 -20.25
CA PHE A 119 -8.73 -13.92 -21.12
C PHE A 119 -7.88 -12.97 -20.26
N SER A 120 -6.66 -12.67 -20.73
CA SER A 120 -5.77 -11.73 -20.08
C SER A 120 -4.92 -10.99 -21.10
N TYR A 121 -4.72 -9.70 -20.89
CA TYR A 121 -3.78 -8.87 -21.64
C TYR A 121 -3.20 -7.82 -20.70
N ASP A 122 -1.89 -7.62 -20.72
CA ASP A 122 -1.19 -6.67 -19.84
C ASP A 122 -1.56 -6.87 -18.37
N ASN A 123 -2.19 -5.88 -17.74
CA ASN A 123 -2.67 -5.91 -16.36
C ASN A 123 -4.20 -6.07 -16.28
N VAL A 124 -4.82 -6.64 -17.32
CA VAL A 124 -6.25 -6.96 -17.38
C VAL A 124 -6.45 -8.47 -17.30
N ILE A 125 -7.44 -8.88 -16.51
CA ILE A 125 -7.89 -10.26 -16.38
C ILE A 125 -9.42 -10.31 -16.38
N GLY A 126 -10.00 -11.33 -17.00
CA GLY A 126 -11.44 -11.58 -17.03
C GLY A 126 -11.76 -13.02 -17.39
N LEU A 127 -13.02 -13.42 -17.20
CA LEU A 127 -13.52 -14.73 -17.64
C LEU A 127 -13.93 -14.66 -19.13
N GLU A 128 -13.77 -15.73 -19.89
CA GLU A 128 -14.22 -15.73 -21.29
C GLU A 128 -15.73 -15.53 -21.39
N GLY A 129 -16.17 -14.59 -22.24
CA GLY A 129 -17.59 -14.23 -22.38
C GLY A 129 -18.09 -13.22 -21.33
N HIS A 130 -17.22 -12.72 -20.46
CA HIS A 130 -17.55 -11.84 -19.34
C HIS A 130 -16.72 -10.54 -19.34
N VAL A 131 -17.02 -9.63 -18.42
CA VAL A 131 -16.29 -8.35 -18.32
C VAL A 131 -14.95 -8.57 -17.62
N GLY A 132 -13.88 -8.04 -18.21
CA GLY A 132 -12.55 -8.02 -17.62
C GLY A 132 -12.30 -6.77 -16.78
N TRP A 133 -11.41 -6.89 -15.81
CA TRP A 133 -11.07 -5.83 -14.87
C TRP A 133 -9.60 -5.46 -14.98
N LEU A 134 -9.33 -4.16 -14.92
CA LEU A 134 -7.99 -3.61 -14.89
C LEU A 134 -7.42 -3.72 -13.47
N VAL A 135 -6.30 -4.42 -13.31
CA VAL A 135 -5.53 -4.45 -12.07
C VAL A 135 -4.83 -3.10 -11.90
N THR A 136 -5.41 -2.24 -11.08
CA THR A 136 -4.90 -0.89 -10.80
C THR A 136 -4.00 -0.87 -9.55
N ARG A 137 -3.48 0.32 -9.22
CA ARG A 137 -2.59 0.58 -8.06
C ARG A 137 -3.11 0.02 -6.74
N ASP A 138 -4.43 0.06 -6.54
CA ASP A 138 -5.06 -0.37 -5.29
C ASP A 138 -5.08 -1.90 -5.15
N CYS A 139 -4.92 -2.65 -6.25
CA CYS A 139 -4.82 -4.10 -6.28
C CYS A 139 -3.38 -4.60 -6.08
N LEU A 140 -2.38 -3.75 -6.29
CA LEU A 140 -0.96 -4.15 -6.22
C LEU A 140 -0.47 -4.37 -4.77
N GLY A 141 -1.26 -3.97 -3.77
CA GLY A 141 -0.90 -4.13 -2.36
C GLY A 141 0.24 -3.23 -1.85
N ILE A 142 0.76 -2.31 -2.69
CA ILE A 142 1.90 -1.43 -2.35
C ILE A 142 1.59 -0.60 -1.10
N GLY A 143 0.41 0.01 -1.02
CA GLY A 143 0.00 0.81 0.15
C GLY A 143 -0.07 -0.02 1.43
N SER A 144 -0.67 -1.22 1.37
CA SER A 144 -0.74 -2.15 2.49
C SER A 144 0.64 -2.60 2.95
N PHE A 145 1.57 -2.83 2.00
CA PHE A 145 2.94 -3.19 2.31
C PHE A 145 3.71 -2.04 2.96
N VAL A 146 3.55 -0.79 2.48
CA VAL A 146 4.16 0.39 3.12
C VAL A 146 3.68 0.51 4.56
N ILE A 147 2.37 0.43 4.83
CA ILE A 147 1.83 0.48 6.19
C ILE A 147 2.45 -0.61 7.09
N PHE A 148 2.48 -1.85 6.60
CA PHE A 148 3.07 -2.96 7.33
C PHE A 148 4.57 -2.75 7.60
N LEU A 149 5.33 -2.33 6.60
CA LEU A 149 6.77 -2.11 6.74
C LEU A 149 7.06 -0.95 7.70
N SER A 150 6.27 0.14 7.66
CA SER A 150 6.35 1.23 8.64
C SER A 150 6.14 0.72 10.06
N LEU A 151 5.17 -0.20 10.28
CA LEU A 151 4.94 -0.83 11.60
C LEU A 151 6.15 -1.65 12.05
N ILE A 152 6.77 -2.45 11.19
CA ILE A 152 7.92 -3.27 11.55
C ILE A 152 9.16 -2.41 11.82
N LEU A 153 9.41 -1.39 11.00
CA LEU A 153 10.61 -0.57 11.07
C LEU A 153 10.58 0.40 12.26
N ALA A 154 9.40 0.94 12.62
CA ALA A 154 9.24 1.92 13.70
C ALA A 154 9.56 1.38 15.11
N TYR A 155 9.48 0.06 15.31
CA TYR A 155 9.70 -0.54 16.62
C TYR A 155 11.14 -1.03 16.80
N PRO A 156 11.76 -0.83 17.98
CA PRO A 156 13.08 -1.38 18.26
C PRO A 156 12.98 -2.91 18.36
N ALA A 157 13.71 -3.61 17.49
CA ALA A 157 13.77 -5.05 17.44
C ALA A 157 15.09 -5.49 16.77
N PRO A 158 15.60 -6.71 17.04
CA PRO A 158 16.76 -7.25 16.35
C PRO A 158 16.56 -7.22 14.83
N MET A 159 17.60 -6.84 14.08
CA MET A 159 17.50 -6.70 12.62
C MET A 159 17.07 -8.01 11.94
N LYS A 160 17.52 -9.16 12.47
CA LYS A 160 17.08 -10.49 12.01
C LYS A 160 15.57 -10.66 12.10
N LEU A 161 14.96 -10.24 13.21
CA LEU A 161 13.52 -10.35 13.42
C LEU A 161 12.76 -9.42 12.47
N LYS A 162 13.23 -8.17 12.30
CA LYS A 162 12.66 -7.23 11.33
C LYS A 162 12.71 -7.76 9.90
N ALA A 163 13.82 -8.37 9.51
CA ALA A 163 13.97 -8.95 8.17
C ALA A 163 13.02 -10.12 7.96
N ILE A 164 12.93 -11.06 8.92
CA ILE A 164 12.01 -12.21 8.85
C ILE A 164 10.56 -11.73 8.73
N PHE A 165 10.12 -10.83 9.60
CA PHE A 165 8.74 -10.32 9.56
C PHE A 165 8.47 -9.44 8.34
N GLY A 166 9.46 -8.65 7.88
CA GLY A 166 9.38 -7.87 6.65
C GLY A 166 9.14 -8.75 5.42
N VAL A 167 9.93 -9.82 5.27
CA VAL A 167 9.81 -10.77 4.15
C VAL A 167 8.53 -11.60 4.27
N ALA A 168 8.22 -12.14 5.46
CA ALA A 168 7.00 -12.91 5.67
C ALA A 168 5.74 -12.08 5.41
N GLY A 169 5.71 -10.84 5.89
CA GLY A 169 4.60 -9.93 5.64
C GLY A 169 4.49 -9.50 4.18
N PHE A 170 5.61 -9.33 3.46
CA PHE A 170 5.59 -9.12 2.02
C PHE A 170 4.87 -10.25 1.29
N PHE A 171 5.27 -11.51 1.53
CA PHE A 171 4.64 -12.67 0.90
C PHE A 171 3.19 -12.88 1.31
N MET A 172 2.86 -12.62 2.59
CA MET A 172 1.47 -12.66 3.07
C MET A 172 0.60 -11.64 2.34
N ILE A 173 1.05 -10.39 2.22
CA ILE A 173 0.30 -9.33 1.53
C ILE A 173 0.20 -9.65 0.04
N LEU A 174 1.27 -10.13 -0.58
CA LEU A 174 1.26 -10.58 -1.97
C LEU A 174 0.19 -11.67 -2.19
N PHE A 175 0.19 -12.71 -1.35
CA PHE A 175 -0.77 -13.80 -1.40
C PHE A 175 -2.22 -13.30 -1.27
N LEU A 176 -2.51 -12.45 -0.29
CA LEU A 176 -3.87 -11.92 -0.10
C LEU A 176 -4.33 -11.06 -1.27
N ASN A 177 -3.43 -10.32 -1.93
CA ASN A 177 -3.79 -9.53 -3.11
C ASN A 177 -4.00 -10.40 -4.37
N VAL A 178 -3.21 -11.47 -4.55
CA VAL A 178 -3.48 -12.47 -5.60
C VAL A 178 -4.84 -13.13 -5.37
N LEU A 179 -5.11 -13.57 -4.12
CA LEU A 179 -6.39 -14.17 -3.76
C LEU A 179 -7.57 -13.22 -4.04
N ARG A 180 -7.40 -11.92 -3.75
CA ARG A 180 -8.39 -10.88 -4.12
C ARG A 180 -8.66 -10.85 -5.62
N ILE A 181 -7.63 -10.84 -6.45
CA ILE A 181 -7.80 -10.79 -7.91
C ILE A 181 -8.53 -12.03 -8.40
N VAL A 182 -8.14 -13.22 -7.94
CA VAL A 182 -8.80 -14.49 -8.29
C VAL A 182 -10.28 -14.48 -7.89
N LEU A 183 -10.58 -14.13 -6.64
CA LEU A 183 -11.95 -14.13 -6.12
C LEU A 183 -12.83 -13.06 -6.77
N LEU A 184 -12.29 -11.88 -7.09
CA LEU A 184 -13.04 -10.86 -7.83
C LEU A 184 -13.28 -11.26 -9.29
N THR A 185 -12.32 -11.95 -9.92
CA THR A 185 -12.47 -12.45 -11.29
C THR A 185 -13.56 -13.52 -11.37
N ILE A 186 -13.57 -14.48 -10.43
CA ILE A 186 -14.60 -15.52 -10.35
C ILE A 186 -15.95 -14.91 -9.92
N GLY A 187 -15.93 -14.02 -8.93
CA GLY A 187 -17.11 -13.37 -8.38
C GLY A 187 -17.85 -12.47 -9.37
N GLU A 188 -17.22 -12.04 -10.47
CA GLU A 188 -17.91 -11.31 -11.54
C GLU A 188 -19.07 -12.09 -12.14
N LYS A 189 -18.88 -13.40 -12.32
CA LYS A 189 -19.91 -14.29 -12.86
C LYS A 189 -20.89 -14.72 -11.78
N ASP A 190 -20.38 -15.12 -10.62
CA ASP A 190 -21.17 -15.82 -9.62
C ASP A 190 -21.86 -14.87 -8.62
N PHE A 191 -21.28 -13.69 -8.38
CA PHE A 191 -21.74 -12.72 -7.37
C PHE A 191 -21.56 -11.24 -7.80
N PRO A 192 -22.08 -10.83 -8.98
CA PRO A 192 -21.84 -9.48 -9.53
C PRO A 192 -22.29 -8.36 -8.58
N ASP A 193 -23.42 -8.54 -7.89
CA ASP A 193 -23.98 -7.54 -6.97
C ASP A 193 -23.12 -7.31 -5.71
N SER A 194 -22.26 -8.27 -5.37
CA SER A 194 -21.39 -8.21 -4.19
C SER A 194 -19.97 -7.74 -4.50
N LEU A 195 -19.62 -7.54 -5.79
CA LEU A 195 -18.26 -7.22 -6.20
C LEU A 195 -17.72 -5.94 -5.56
N ASP A 196 -18.51 -4.88 -5.53
CA ASP A 196 -18.09 -3.61 -4.93
C ASP A 196 -17.84 -3.75 -3.43
N PHE A 197 -18.70 -4.48 -2.74
CA PHE A 197 -18.50 -4.77 -1.31
C PHE A 197 -17.24 -5.60 -1.08
N LEU A 198 -17.04 -6.65 -1.86
CA LEU A 198 -15.84 -7.51 -1.76
C LEU A 198 -14.58 -6.68 -2.00
N HIS A 199 -14.57 -5.90 -3.08
CA HIS A 199 -13.43 -5.11 -3.53
C HIS A 199 -13.04 -4.00 -2.56
N TYR A 200 -13.99 -3.21 -2.07
CA TYR A 200 -13.70 -2.03 -1.25
C TYR A 200 -13.67 -2.30 0.25
N ASN A 201 -14.49 -3.24 0.74
CA ASN A 201 -14.69 -3.44 2.17
C ASN A 201 -14.06 -4.76 2.65
N ALA A 202 -14.49 -5.90 2.09
CA ALA A 202 -14.10 -7.20 2.62
C ALA A 202 -12.59 -7.43 2.56
N PHE A 203 -11.97 -7.25 1.39
CA PHE A 203 -10.52 -7.44 1.26
C PHE A 203 -9.70 -6.44 2.06
N ARG A 204 -10.21 -5.21 2.23
CA ARG A 204 -9.57 -4.21 3.08
C ARG A 204 -9.51 -4.70 4.53
N VAL A 205 -10.62 -5.20 5.06
CA VAL A 205 -10.68 -5.77 6.43
C VAL A 205 -9.78 -6.99 6.56
N ILE A 206 -9.79 -7.90 5.58
CA ILE A 206 -8.95 -9.11 5.59
C ILE A 206 -7.47 -8.75 5.61
N VAL A 207 -7.02 -7.86 4.71
CA VAL A 207 -5.60 -7.47 4.60
C VAL A 207 -5.14 -6.72 5.85
N PHE A 208 -5.93 -5.76 6.34
CA PHE A 208 -5.55 -5.05 7.57
C PHE A 208 -5.61 -5.95 8.81
N GLY A 209 -6.59 -6.85 8.90
CA GLY A 209 -6.63 -7.87 9.94
C GLY A 209 -5.36 -8.72 9.95
N ALA A 210 -4.94 -9.23 8.79
CA ALA A 210 -3.71 -9.99 8.66
C ALA A 210 -2.44 -9.17 9.03
N ILE A 211 -2.40 -7.89 8.66
CA ILE A 211 -1.34 -6.96 9.06
C ILE A 211 -1.27 -6.82 10.59
N PHE A 212 -2.41 -6.55 11.25
CA PHE A 212 -2.45 -6.36 12.70
C PHE A 212 -2.14 -7.66 13.46
N LEU A 213 -2.62 -8.81 12.98
CA LEU A 213 -2.29 -10.12 13.57
C LEU A 213 -0.79 -10.42 13.46
N THR A 214 -0.21 -10.20 12.28
CA THR A 214 1.24 -10.41 12.05
C THR A 214 2.08 -9.45 12.89
N TRP A 215 1.63 -8.21 13.04
CA TRP A 215 2.28 -7.22 13.90
C TRP A 215 2.16 -7.58 15.39
N GLY A 216 1.02 -8.12 15.84
CA GLY A 216 0.88 -8.69 17.18
C GLY A 216 1.85 -9.85 17.43
N LEU A 217 1.99 -10.75 16.45
CA LEU A 217 2.95 -11.85 16.48
C LEU A 217 4.40 -11.32 16.53
N PHE A 218 4.71 -10.24 15.81
CA PHE A 218 6.02 -9.59 15.86
C PHE A 218 6.37 -9.16 17.28
N PHE A 219 5.45 -8.51 18.02
CA PHE A 219 5.69 -8.16 19.42
C PHE A 219 5.86 -9.36 20.34
N TYR A 220 5.06 -10.40 20.15
CA TYR A 220 5.21 -11.63 20.90
C TYR A 220 6.63 -12.19 20.72
N MET A 221 7.13 -12.18 19.48
CA MET A 221 8.47 -12.66 19.16
C MET A 221 9.59 -11.75 19.68
N ILE A 222 9.40 -10.42 19.71
CA ILE A 222 10.37 -9.51 20.36
C ILE A 222 10.55 -9.90 21.84
N LYS A 223 9.44 -10.04 22.58
CA LYS A 223 9.48 -10.42 24.00
C LYS A 223 10.13 -11.77 24.24
N LYS A 224 9.95 -12.72 23.31
CA LYS A 224 10.59 -14.03 23.37
C LYS A 224 12.09 -13.94 23.10
N TYR A 225 12.50 -13.13 22.12
CA TYR A 225 13.90 -12.94 21.75
C TYR A 225 14.71 -12.28 22.88
N GLU A 226 14.12 -11.33 23.61
CA GLU A 226 14.78 -10.68 24.75
C GLU A 226 15.01 -11.59 25.96
N LYS A 227 14.28 -12.71 26.04
CA LYS A 227 14.39 -13.70 27.12
C LYS A 227 15.36 -14.85 26.81
N ALA A 228 15.79 -14.96 25.56
CA ALA A 228 16.68 -16.02 25.07
C ALA A 228 18.14 -15.55 25.04
#